data_AF-A0A194XHS8-F1
#
_entry.id   AF-A0A194XHS8-F1
#
_cell.length_a   1.000
_cell.length_b   1.000
_cell.length_c   1.000
_cell.angle_alpha   90.00
_cell.angle_beta   90.00
_cell.angle_gamma   90.00
#
_symmetry.space_group_name_H-M   'P 1'
#
loop_
_entity.id
_entity.type
_entity.pdbx_description
1 polymer ?
#
loop_
_entity_poly.entity_id
_entity_poly.type
_entity_poly.pdbx_seq_one_letter_code
_entity_poly.pdbx_strand_id
1 'polypeptide(L)'
;MKDSCNGFNMRVSMNSEYRFKIRSVTPDVRSREFFYASRLEPVVQGNETFQYFHRISGSTPQTKHIAVDVDIQNKAWRLLRLNGTDNQNEWLGYGSRHTNVTRLPKFFTLSAHIVQKGTMSLHKHQKHMHIPELNMSASNMKDFLHSVNQEPFLRIYDTRGLNDDQVTSLLDKKWSSKSDPRVIMRTAAFGHGRKTLGYSRRSLYMCVREHEGYSSDRFAEHAAPRHVVGIDDRNLVPLAIVWALRADKGDRFEI
;
A
#
# COMPACT_ATOMS: atom_id res chain seq x y z
N MET A 1 13.13 21.95 2.76
CA MET A 1 13.00 20.59 3.32
C MET A 1 13.66 19.65 2.31
N LYS A 2 14.76 18.97 2.65
CA LYS A 2 15.46 18.04 1.74
C LYS A 2 14.46 17.01 1.21
N ASP A 3 14.52 16.66 -0.07
CA ASP A 3 13.64 15.67 -0.69
C ASP A 3 13.72 14.35 0.08
N SER A 4 12.70 14.10 0.92
CA SER A 4 12.58 12.89 1.74
C SER A 4 12.18 11.69 0.90
N CYS A 5 12.03 11.79 -0.42
CA CYS A 5 11.97 10.68 -1.38
C CYS A 5 13.27 10.51 -2.19
N ASN A 6 14.39 11.15 -1.83
CA ASN A 6 15.66 10.92 -2.52
C ASN A 6 16.04 9.42 -2.53
N GLY A 7 16.34 8.88 -3.71
CA GLY A 7 16.57 7.44 -3.95
C GLY A 7 15.32 6.60 -4.25
N PHE A 8 14.16 7.23 -4.44
CA PHE A 8 12.90 6.57 -4.78
C PHE A 8 12.33 7.16 -6.07
N ASN A 9 11.87 6.29 -6.96
CA ASN A 9 11.44 6.67 -8.30
C ASN A 9 9.92 6.79 -8.41
N MET A 10 9.15 6.46 -7.37
CA MET A 10 7.70 6.60 -7.38
C MET A 10 7.19 7.32 -6.16
N ARG A 11 6.08 8.05 -6.35
CA ARG A 11 5.35 8.81 -5.35
C ARG A 11 3.90 8.40 -5.38
N VAL A 12 3.37 7.98 -4.24
CA VAL A 12 1.94 7.71 -4.04
C VAL A 12 1.41 8.77 -3.08
N SER A 13 0.44 9.57 -3.51
CA SER A 13 -0.20 10.53 -2.61
C SER A 13 -1.10 9.79 -1.62
N MET A 14 -0.92 10.08 -0.33
CA MET A 14 -1.74 9.56 0.76
C MET A 14 -2.75 10.57 1.32
N ASN A 15 -3.07 11.59 0.52
CA ASN A 15 -3.85 12.76 0.95
C ASN A 15 -5.35 12.61 0.74
N SER A 16 -5.76 11.79 -0.24
CA SER A 16 -7.16 11.54 -0.55
C SER A 16 -7.53 10.16 -0.03
N GLU A 17 -8.60 10.09 0.75
CA GLU A 17 -8.95 8.91 1.55
C GLU A 17 -9.27 7.65 0.70
N TYR A 18 -9.62 7.83 -0.58
CA TYR A 18 -10.18 6.74 -1.40
C TYR A 18 -9.67 6.66 -2.85
N ARG A 19 -8.78 7.59 -3.27
CA ARG A 19 -8.15 7.56 -4.60
C ARG A 19 -6.67 7.91 -4.51
N PHE A 20 -5.82 7.08 -5.08
CA PHE A 20 -4.36 7.27 -5.04
C PHE A 20 -3.84 7.43 -6.45
N LYS A 21 -3.00 8.44 -6.63
CA LYS A 21 -2.20 8.59 -7.84
C LYS A 21 -0.81 8.05 -7.57
N ILE A 22 -0.46 6.97 -8.25
CA ILE A 22 0.91 6.46 -8.33
C ILE A 22 1.59 7.17 -9.49
N ARG A 23 2.60 7.97 -9.18
CA ARG A 23 3.39 8.76 -10.13
C ARG A 23 4.83 8.26 -10.14
N SER A 24 5.38 7.94 -11.30
CA SER A 24 6.83 7.79 -11.45
C SER A 24 7.48 9.17 -11.62
N VAL A 25 8.73 9.29 -11.17
CA VAL A 25 9.60 10.45 -11.43
C VAL A 25 10.22 10.37 -12.83
N THR A 26 10.22 9.19 -13.44
CA THR A 26 10.69 8.98 -14.81
C THR A 26 9.74 9.71 -15.77
N PRO A 27 10.25 10.59 -16.64
CA PRO A 27 9.45 11.26 -17.67
C PRO A 27 8.64 10.26 -18.51
N ASP A 28 7.49 10.69 -19.01
CA ASP A 28 6.61 9.93 -19.93
C ASP A 28 5.90 8.69 -19.34
N VAL A 29 6.13 8.36 -18.08
CA VAL A 29 5.34 7.33 -17.38
C VAL A 29 4.00 7.91 -16.94
N ARG A 30 2.92 7.47 -17.57
CA ARG A 30 1.57 7.90 -17.19
C ARG A 30 1.27 7.54 -15.74
N SER A 31 0.73 8.51 -15.00
CA SER A 31 0.21 8.29 -13.66
C SER A 31 -0.89 7.24 -13.70
N ARG A 32 -0.93 6.38 -12.68
CA ARG A 32 -1.98 5.38 -12.51
C ARG A 32 -2.83 5.70 -11.30
N GLU A 33 -4.11 5.42 -11.42
CA GLU A 33 -5.06 5.59 -10.32
C GLU A 33 -5.40 4.25 -9.71
N PHE A 34 -5.46 4.24 -8.38
CA PHE A 34 -5.96 3.15 -7.58
C PHE A 34 -7.06 3.69 -6.69
N PHE A 35 -8.06 2.87 -6.43
CA PHE A 35 -9.22 3.22 -5.62
C PHE A 35 -9.28 2.35 -4.39
N TYR A 36 -9.69 2.93 -3.27
CA TYR A 36 -9.84 2.24 -2.00
C TYR A 36 -11.28 2.29 -1.52
N ALA A 37 -11.80 1.14 -1.12
CA ALA A 37 -13.08 1.06 -0.45
C ALA A 37 -13.10 -0.10 0.55
N SER A 38 -13.93 0.04 1.57
CA SER A 38 -14.30 -1.06 2.46
C SER A 38 -15.38 -1.93 1.80
N ARG A 39 -15.33 -3.23 2.05
CA ARG A 39 -16.16 -4.27 1.43
C ARG A 39 -16.74 -5.16 2.50
N LEU A 40 -17.98 -5.60 2.27
CA LEU A 40 -18.70 -6.55 3.11
C LEU A 40 -19.23 -7.67 2.21
N GLU A 41 -18.74 -8.89 2.43
CA GLU A 41 -19.12 -10.11 1.71
C GLU A 41 -19.39 -11.21 2.76
N PRO A 42 -20.50 -11.10 3.53
CA PRO A 42 -20.73 -11.94 4.69
C PRO A 42 -21.15 -13.35 4.28
N VAL A 43 -20.67 -14.36 5.01
CA VAL A 43 -21.09 -15.76 4.82
C VAL A 43 -21.93 -16.15 6.03
N VAL A 44 -23.19 -16.53 5.78
CA VAL A 44 -24.12 -16.93 6.85
C VAL A 44 -23.53 -18.15 7.56
N GLN A 45 -23.15 -17.99 8.83
CA GLN A 45 -22.56 -19.01 9.74
C GLN A 45 -21.06 -19.36 9.53
N GLY A 46 -20.29 -18.55 8.82
CA GLY A 46 -18.84 -18.73 8.68
C GLY A 46 -18.02 -17.79 9.56
N ASN A 47 -16.89 -18.26 10.10
CA ASN A 47 -15.80 -17.41 10.62
C ASN A 47 -14.69 -17.26 9.58
N GLU A 48 -15.06 -17.21 8.29
CA GLU A 48 -14.10 -17.13 7.20
C GLU A 48 -13.45 -15.75 7.15
N THR A 49 -12.19 -15.72 6.69
CA THR A 49 -11.46 -14.49 6.38
C THR A 49 -12.10 -13.77 5.19
N PHE A 50 -11.95 -12.45 5.13
CA PHE A 50 -12.46 -11.58 4.08
C PHE A 50 -14.00 -11.47 4.02
N GLN A 51 -14.68 -11.61 5.16
CA GLN A 51 -16.09 -11.20 5.28
C GLN A 51 -16.23 -9.68 5.36
N TYR A 52 -15.32 -9.01 6.06
CA TYR A 52 -15.12 -7.58 6.00
C TYR A 52 -13.67 -7.30 5.67
N PHE A 53 -13.42 -6.53 4.62
CA PHE A 53 -12.07 -6.24 4.16
C PHE A 53 -12.01 -4.89 3.47
N HIS A 54 -10.80 -4.36 3.37
CA HIS A 54 -10.52 -3.19 2.57
C HIS A 54 -9.89 -3.60 1.25
N ARG A 55 -10.38 -3.07 0.14
CA ARG A 55 -9.84 -3.33 -1.19
C ARG A 55 -9.15 -2.09 -1.72
N ILE A 56 -7.95 -2.27 -2.23
CA ILE A 56 -7.33 -1.35 -3.19
C ILE A 56 -7.36 -2.01 -4.57
N SER A 57 -7.88 -1.33 -5.59
CA SER A 57 -7.87 -1.86 -6.97
C SER A 57 -7.44 -0.83 -7.99
N GLY A 58 -6.84 -1.28 -9.09
CA GLY A 58 -6.34 -0.42 -10.15
C GLY A 58 -5.56 -1.20 -11.20
N SER A 59 -4.54 -0.58 -11.80
CA SER A 59 -3.65 -1.23 -12.75
C SER A 59 -2.24 -0.69 -12.64
N THR A 60 -1.26 -1.58 -12.66
CA THR A 60 0.16 -1.24 -12.80
C THR A 60 0.54 -1.21 -14.29
N PRO A 61 1.73 -0.70 -14.65
CA PRO A 61 2.24 -0.83 -16.02
C PRO A 61 2.35 -2.30 -16.49
N GLN A 62 2.58 -3.23 -15.57
CA GLN A 62 2.82 -4.66 -15.83
C GLN A 62 1.51 -5.46 -15.81
N THR A 63 0.59 -5.10 -14.92
CA THR A 63 -0.60 -5.89 -14.63
C THR A 63 -1.86 -5.04 -14.66
N LYS A 64 -2.73 -5.36 -15.62
CA LYS A 64 -4.08 -4.79 -15.69
C LYS A 64 -4.98 -5.44 -14.65
N HIS A 65 -5.89 -4.64 -14.10
CA HIS A 65 -6.98 -5.07 -13.23
C HIS A 65 -6.50 -5.88 -12.03
N ILE A 66 -5.69 -5.26 -11.19
CA ILE A 66 -5.16 -5.85 -9.97
C ILE A 66 -5.91 -5.31 -8.75
N ALA A 67 -6.07 -6.15 -7.73
CA ALA A 67 -6.60 -5.74 -6.44
C ALA A 67 -5.79 -6.33 -5.28
N VAL A 68 -5.76 -5.61 -4.17
CA VAL A 68 -5.28 -6.11 -2.89
C VAL A 68 -6.42 -5.98 -1.89
N ASP A 69 -6.82 -7.11 -1.32
CA ASP A 69 -7.75 -7.14 -0.21
C ASP A 69 -6.96 -7.28 1.10
N VAL A 70 -7.34 -6.50 2.11
CA VAL A 70 -6.76 -6.49 3.45
C VAL A 70 -7.87 -6.68 4.46
N ASP A 71 -7.84 -7.81 5.16
CA ASP A 71 -8.69 -8.10 6.30
C ASP A 71 -7.89 -7.79 7.57
N ILE A 72 -8.18 -6.62 8.17
CA ILE A 72 -7.47 -6.15 9.36
C ILE A 72 -7.76 -7.04 10.56
N GLN A 73 -9.00 -7.51 10.71
CA GLN A 73 -9.43 -8.29 11.88
C GLN A 73 -8.73 -9.65 11.91
N ASN A 74 -8.70 -10.33 10.76
CA ASN A 74 -8.04 -11.63 10.62
C ASN A 74 -6.55 -11.51 10.28
N LYS A 75 -6.01 -10.29 10.19
CA LYS A 75 -4.62 -10.00 9.83
C LYS A 75 -4.17 -10.70 8.55
N ALA A 76 -5.06 -10.76 7.58
CA ALA A 76 -4.88 -11.47 6.33
C ALA A 76 -4.89 -10.51 5.15
N TRP A 77 -4.18 -10.87 4.09
CA TRP A 77 -4.20 -10.14 2.84
C TRP A 77 -4.20 -11.10 1.65
N ARG A 78 -4.75 -10.64 0.52
CA ARG A 78 -4.69 -11.36 -0.76
C ARG A 78 -4.48 -10.39 -1.92
N LEU A 79 -3.51 -10.70 -2.76
CA LEU A 79 -3.27 -10.08 -4.05
C LEU A 79 -4.08 -10.84 -5.11
N LEU A 80 -4.90 -10.11 -5.85
CA LEU A 80 -5.88 -10.64 -6.79
C LEU A 80 -5.63 -10.09 -8.20
N ARG A 81 -5.82 -10.93 -9.20
CA ARG A 81 -5.99 -10.53 -10.59
C ARG A 81 -7.46 -10.64 -10.97
N LEU A 82 -8.02 -9.56 -11.49
CA LEU A 82 -9.42 -9.46 -11.88
C LEU A 82 -9.54 -9.65 -13.41
N ASN A 83 -10.68 -10.15 -13.86
CA ASN A 83 -10.99 -10.28 -15.29
C ASN A 83 -11.40 -8.96 -15.97
N GLY A 84 -11.56 -7.88 -15.20
CA GLY A 84 -11.94 -6.57 -15.71
C GLY A 84 -11.78 -5.47 -14.67
N THR A 85 -12.08 -4.23 -15.07
CA THR A 85 -11.99 -3.06 -14.19
C THR A 85 -12.99 -3.17 -13.03
N ASP A 86 -12.51 -2.96 -11.81
CA ASP A 86 -13.33 -2.93 -10.59
C ASP A 86 -14.10 -1.62 -10.45
N ASN A 87 -15.07 -1.43 -11.34
CA ASN A 87 -15.95 -0.25 -11.36
C ASN A 87 -16.75 -0.12 -10.05
N GLN A 88 -17.03 -1.24 -9.38
CA GLN A 88 -17.71 -1.21 -8.08
C GLN A 88 -16.80 -0.60 -7.01
N ASN A 89 -15.54 -1.02 -6.93
CA ASN A 89 -14.58 -0.44 -5.98
C ASN A 89 -14.25 1.03 -6.31
N GLU A 90 -14.11 1.37 -7.59
CA GLU A 90 -13.93 2.75 -8.03
C GLU A 90 -15.12 3.65 -7.62
N TRP A 91 -16.34 3.17 -7.83
CA TRP A 91 -17.53 3.92 -7.41
C TRP A 91 -17.62 4.00 -5.89
N LEU A 92 -17.41 2.90 -5.16
CA LEU A 92 -17.48 2.93 -3.69
C LEU A 92 -16.44 3.89 -3.09
N GLY A 93 -15.20 3.84 -3.59
CA GLY A 93 -14.13 4.70 -3.10
C GLY A 93 -14.29 6.16 -3.51
N TYR A 94 -14.54 6.42 -4.79
CA TYR A 94 -14.51 7.79 -5.32
C TYR A 94 -15.87 8.27 -5.84
N GLY A 95 -16.53 7.49 -6.68
CA GLY A 95 -17.76 7.90 -7.38
C GLY A 95 -18.92 8.28 -6.46
N SER A 96 -19.16 7.50 -5.42
CA SER A 96 -20.27 7.63 -4.45
C SER A 96 -20.30 8.98 -3.75
N ARG A 97 -19.15 9.65 -3.61
CA ARG A 97 -18.98 10.94 -2.93
C ARG A 97 -18.94 12.14 -3.87
N HIS A 98 -18.74 11.90 -5.17
CA HIS A 98 -18.50 12.96 -6.16
C HIS A 98 -19.56 13.00 -7.26
N THR A 99 -20.54 12.10 -7.21
CA THR A 99 -21.64 12.08 -8.16
C THR A 99 -22.96 12.29 -7.42
N ASN A 100 -23.77 13.25 -7.87
CA ASN A 100 -25.16 13.38 -7.43
C ASN A 100 -25.97 12.27 -8.11
N VAL A 101 -25.96 11.09 -7.50
CA VAL A 101 -26.57 9.89 -8.07
C VAL A 101 -28.07 9.90 -7.82
N THR A 102 -28.87 10.14 -8.86
CA THR A 102 -30.33 9.97 -8.82
C THR A 102 -30.76 8.50 -9.00
N ARG A 103 -29.88 7.63 -9.50
CA ARG A 103 -30.11 6.18 -9.66
C ARG A 103 -28.83 5.40 -9.40
N LEU A 104 -28.87 4.41 -8.51
CA LEU A 104 -27.72 3.58 -8.18
C LEU A 104 -27.16 2.87 -9.45
N PRO A 105 -25.85 2.93 -9.68
CA PRO A 105 -25.22 2.23 -10.80
C PRO A 105 -25.36 0.71 -10.64
N LYS A 106 -25.50 0.02 -11.77
CA LYS A 106 -25.45 -1.44 -11.81
C LYS A 106 -24.01 -1.89 -11.97
N PHE A 107 -23.59 -2.83 -11.13
CA PHE A 107 -22.28 -3.45 -11.18
C PHE A 107 -22.41 -4.90 -11.61
N PHE A 108 -21.39 -5.41 -12.31
CA PHE A 108 -21.28 -6.80 -12.68
C PHE A 108 -20.30 -7.49 -11.75
N THR A 109 -20.57 -8.75 -11.40
CA THR A 109 -19.66 -9.57 -10.61
C THR A 109 -18.39 -9.84 -11.43
N LEU A 110 -17.24 -9.51 -10.86
CA LEU A 110 -15.94 -9.80 -11.44
C LEU A 110 -15.42 -11.14 -10.94
N SER A 111 -14.81 -11.92 -11.81
CA SER A 111 -14.05 -13.10 -11.38
C SER A 111 -12.67 -12.65 -10.90
N ALA A 112 -12.25 -13.13 -9.73
CA ALA A 112 -10.95 -12.85 -9.16
C ALA A 112 -10.11 -14.13 -9.03
N HIS A 113 -8.86 -14.06 -9.45
CA HIS A 113 -7.86 -15.12 -9.26
C HIS A 113 -6.86 -14.68 -8.19
N ILE A 114 -6.67 -15.50 -7.15
CA ILE A 114 -5.67 -15.22 -6.10
C ILE A 114 -4.26 -15.43 -6.69
N VAL A 115 -3.50 -14.34 -6.79
CA VAL A 115 -2.09 -14.38 -7.21
C VAL A 115 -1.22 -14.81 -6.04
N GLN A 116 -1.43 -14.19 -4.88
CA GLN A 116 -0.71 -14.49 -3.65
C GLN A 116 -1.59 -14.12 -2.46
N LYS A 117 -1.42 -14.79 -1.33
CA LYS A 117 -2.06 -14.45 -0.05
C LYS A 117 -1.08 -14.65 1.09
N GLY A 118 -1.37 -14.04 2.23
CA GLY A 118 -0.54 -14.15 3.40
C GLY A 118 -1.12 -13.47 4.62
N THR A 119 -0.26 -13.26 5.60
CA THR A 119 -0.60 -12.72 6.91
C THR A 119 0.21 -11.46 7.22
N MET A 120 -0.21 -10.73 8.25
CA MET A 120 0.54 -9.62 8.82
C MET A 120 0.61 -9.72 10.34
N SER A 121 1.78 -9.47 10.93
CA SER A 121 1.95 -9.50 12.38
C SER A 121 1.90 -8.08 12.96
N LEU A 122 0.70 -7.56 13.20
CA LEU A 122 0.54 -6.31 13.95
C LEU A 122 -0.24 -6.60 15.24
N HIS A 123 0.47 -6.73 16.35
CA HIS A 123 -0.12 -6.92 17.69
C HIS A 123 0.01 -5.65 18.54
N LYS A 124 -0.83 -5.52 19.58
CA LYS A 124 -0.89 -4.34 20.47
C LYS A 124 0.47 -3.97 21.10
N HIS A 125 1.32 -4.96 21.34
CA HIS A 125 2.65 -4.82 21.94
C HIS A 125 3.80 -4.80 20.92
N GLN A 126 3.52 -5.14 19.66
CA GLN A 126 4.53 -5.11 18.61
C GLN A 126 4.64 -3.70 18.03
N LYS A 127 5.88 -3.20 18.02
CA LYS A 127 6.24 -1.89 17.45
C LYS A 127 6.29 -1.94 15.93
N HIS A 128 6.72 -3.07 15.39
CA HIS A 128 6.92 -3.32 13.96
C HIS A 128 5.81 -4.20 13.40
N MET A 129 5.70 -4.21 12.07
CA MET A 129 4.80 -5.09 11.34
C MET A 129 5.61 -5.98 10.42
N HIS A 130 5.36 -7.28 10.41
CA HIS A 130 5.98 -8.22 9.47
C HIS A 130 4.94 -8.70 8.45
N ILE A 131 5.38 -8.91 7.21
CA ILE A 131 4.64 -9.52 6.10
C ILE A 131 5.48 -10.70 5.59
N PRO A 132 5.41 -11.85 6.25
CA PRO A 132 6.37 -12.94 6.07
C PRO A 132 6.42 -13.46 4.63
N GLU A 133 5.27 -13.63 3.99
CA GLU A 133 5.16 -14.22 2.65
C GLU A 133 5.73 -13.30 1.55
N LEU A 134 5.98 -12.02 1.89
CA LEU A 134 6.67 -11.07 1.03
C LEU A 134 8.13 -10.84 1.41
N ASN A 135 8.60 -11.37 2.53
CA ASN A 135 9.87 -10.99 3.14
C ASN A 135 9.98 -9.47 3.28
N MET A 136 8.92 -8.85 3.79
CA MET A 136 8.85 -7.42 4.00
C MET A 136 8.50 -7.11 5.45
N SER A 137 9.04 -6.02 5.99
CA SER A 137 8.71 -5.58 7.34
C SER A 137 8.66 -4.06 7.43
N ALA A 138 7.65 -3.52 8.12
CA ALA A 138 7.50 -2.10 8.35
C ALA A 138 7.96 -1.71 9.77
N SER A 139 8.86 -0.73 9.87
CA SER A 139 9.36 -0.26 11.16
C SER A 139 8.42 0.74 11.81
N ASN A 140 8.26 0.66 13.14
CA ASN A 140 7.51 1.65 13.94
C ASN A 140 6.07 1.86 13.46
N MET A 141 5.43 0.81 12.95
CA MET A 141 4.03 0.85 12.49
C MET A 141 3.10 1.34 13.60
N LYS A 142 3.34 0.91 14.84
CA LYS A 142 2.55 1.37 15.98
C LYS A 142 2.64 2.89 16.14
N ASP A 143 3.84 3.45 16.13
CA ASP A 143 4.02 4.89 16.31
C ASP A 143 3.46 5.68 15.12
N PHE A 144 3.69 5.19 13.90
CA PHE A 144 3.08 5.71 12.66
C PHE A 144 1.55 5.85 12.80
N LEU A 145 0.90 4.81 13.31
CA LEU A 145 -0.55 4.80 13.45
C LEU A 145 -1.06 5.67 14.61
N HIS A 146 -0.27 5.94 15.66
CA HIS A 146 -0.76 6.62 16.88
C HIS A 146 -0.22 8.05 17.05
N SER A 147 0.75 8.47 16.25
CA SER A 147 1.37 9.79 16.36
C SER A 147 1.51 10.48 15.01
N VAL A 148 0.79 11.59 14.82
CA VAL A 148 0.83 12.42 13.61
C VAL A 148 2.24 12.92 13.29
N ASN A 149 3.10 13.05 14.31
CA ASN A 149 4.49 13.44 14.13
C ASN A 149 5.38 12.29 13.62
N GLN A 150 4.91 11.04 13.72
CA GLN A 150 5.60 9.84 13.28
C GLN A 150 5.12 9.35 11.90
N GLU A 151 3.98 9.84 11.40
CA GLU A 151 3.46 9.52 10.07
C GLU A 151 4.52 9.63 8.95
N PRO A 152 5.39 10.65 8.89
CA PRO A 152 6.37 10.80 7.81
C PRO A 152 7.62 9.89 7.93
N PHE A 153 7.70 9.00 8.93
CA PHE A 153 8.92 8.25 9.24
C PHE A 153 8.78 6.73 9.12
N LEU A 154 7.65 6.23 8.63
CA LEU A 154 7.45 4.81 8.35
C LEU A 154 8.41 4.36 7.23
N ARG A 155 9.00 3.19 7.41
CA ARG A 155 9.84 2.52 6.39
C ARG A 155 9.42 1.09 6.25
N ILE A 156 9.44 0.60 5.02
CA ILE A 156 9.22 -0.80 4.69
C ILE A 156 10.52 -1.33 4.11
N TYR A 157 11.02 -2.40 4.72
CA TYR A 157 12.28 -3.05 4.40
C TYR A 157 12.06 -4.37 3.68
N ASP A 158 12.97 -4.69 2.77
CA ASP A 158 13.20 -6.04 2.27
C ASP A 158 14.06 -6.84 3.27
N THR A 159 13.47 -7.89 3.81
CA THR A 159 14.06 -8.77 4.82
C THR A 159 14.56 -10.10 4.25
N ARG A 160 14.63 -10.25 2.93
CA ARG A 160 15.19 -11.46 2.31
C ARG A 160 16.63 -11.69 2.76
N GLY A 161 16.92 -12.96 3.08
CA GLY A 161 18.24 -13.42 3.50
C GLY A 161 18.69 -12.91 4.87
N LEU A 162 17.79 -12.36 5.69
CA LEU A 162 18.07 -11.97 7.07
C LEU A 162 17.46 -12.99 8.05
N ASN A 163 18.15 -13.22 9.15
CA ASN A 163 17.59 -13.93 10.32
C ASN A 163 16.82 -12.97 11.24
N ASP A 164 16.11 -13.52 12.23
CA ASP A 164 15.22 -12.74 13.11
C ASP A 164 15.95 -11.64 13.91
N ASP A 165 17.19 -11.90 14.36
CA ASP A 165 18.01 -10.91 15.07
C ASP A 165 18.40 -9.75 14.15
N GLN A 166 18.78 -10.05 12.91
CA GLN A 166 19.11 -9.06 11.89
C GLN A 166 17.87 -8.24 11.49
N VAL A 167 16.71 -8.88 11.37
CA VAL A 167 15.44 -8.19 11.10
C VAL A 167 15.09 -7.25 12.25
N THR A 168 15.20 -7.72 13.49
CA THR A 168 14.94 -6.90 14.69
C THR A 168 15.88 -5.70 14.74
N SER A 169 17.19 -5.93 14.59
CA SER A 169 18.20 -4.87 14.54
C SER A 169 17.92 -3.86 13.42
N LEU A 170 17.51 -4.32 12.24
CA LEU A 170 17.15 -3.46 11.10
C LEU A 170 15.95 -2.57 11.40
N LEU A 171 14.91 -3.13 12.02
CA LEU A 171 13.65 -2.45 12.30
C LEU A 171 13.76 -1.45 13.46
N ASP A 172 14.67 -1.70 14.42
CA ASP A 172 14.96 -0.81 15.54
C ASP A 172 15.93 0.34 15.22
N LYS A 173 16.51 0.35 14.02
CA LYS A 173 17.35 1.47 13.57
C LYS A 173 16.59 2.79 13.70
N LYS A 174 17.23 3.76 14.35
CA LYS A 174 16.73 5.14 14.39
C LYS A 174 16.62 5.69 12.98
N TRP A 175 15.59 6.49 12.74
CA TRP A 175 15.39 7.13 11.45
C TRP A 175 16.62 7.99 11.08
N SER A 176 17.06 7.89 9.83
CA SER A 176 18.17 8.69 9.29
C SER A 176 17.93 9.06 7.82
N SER A 177 18.37 10.23 7.37
CA SER A 177 18.18 10.65 5.96
C SER A 177 19.05 9.87 4.95
N LYS A 178 19.91 8.96 5.42
CA LYS A 178 20.78 8.16 4.56
C LYS A 178 19.93 7.17 3.74
N SER A 179 20.34 6.95 2.49
CA SER A 179 19.79 5.87 1.68
C SER A 179 20.14 4.54 2.32
N ASP A 180 19.16 3.64 2.39
CA ASP A 180 19.36 2.27 2.85
C ASP A 180 18.87 1.34 1.71
N PRO A 181 19.74 0.45 1.19
CA PRO A 181 19.39 -0.40 0.05
C PRO A 181 18.27 -1.39 0.39
N ARG A 182 17.99 -1.67 1.66
CA ARG A 182 16.87 -2.54 2.04
C ARG A 182 15.55 -1.80 2.13
N VAL A 183 15.53 -0.46 2.19
CA VAL A 183 14.27 0.30 2.24
C VAL A 183 13.63 0.33 0.85
N ILE A 184 12.55 -0.41 0.67
CA ILE A 184 11.77 -0.48 -0.57
C ILE A 184 10.67 0.59 -0.62
N MET A 185 10.19 1.03 0.54
CA MET A 185 9.24 2.14 0.66
C MET A 185 9.48 2.96 1.90
N ARG A 186 9.11 4.23 1.86
CA ARG A 186 9.03 5.05 3.07
C ARG A 186 7.98 6.13 2.92
N THR A 187 7.39 6.53 4.03
CA THR A 187 6.55 7.72 4.04
C THR A 187 7.41 8.98 4.02
N ALA A 188 6.82 10.05 3.52
CA ALA A 188 7.44 11.36 3.39
C ALA A 188 6.39 12.46 3.50
N ALA A 189 6.78 13.59 4.08
CA ALA A 189 6.03 14.84 4.01
C ALA A 189 6.87 15.88 3.27
N PHE A 190 6.23 16.64 2.38
CA PHE A 190 6.83 17.76 1.63
C PHE A 190 6.24 19.09 2.15
N GLY A 191 7.07 20.14 2.31
CA GLY A 191 6.75 21.40 3.05
C GLY A 191 5.40 22.06 2.73
N HIS A 192 4.70 22.73 3.64
CA HIS A 192 5.07 23.85 4.53
C HIS A 192 4.67 23.63 6.01
N GLY A 193 5.45 24.20 6.93
CA GLY A 193 4.99 24.78 8.20
C GLY A 193 4.36 23.85 9.26
N ARG A 194 5.06 23.73 10.40
CA ARG A 194 4.36 23.73 11.70
C ARG A 194 3.52 25.00 11.75
N LYS A 195 2.19 24.89 11.76
CA LYS A 195 1.15 25.86 12.15
C LYS A 195 -0.09 25.61 11.26
N THR A 196 -1.33 25.62 11.68
CA THR A 196 -2.07 25.67 12.95
C THR A 196 -3.52 25.39 12.53
N LEU A 197 -4.37 24.94 13.47
CA LEU A 197 -5.82 24.82 13.38
C LEU A 197 -6.30 23.43 12.94
N GLY A 198 -7.34 22.97 13.64
CA GLY A 198 -7.80 21.59 13.75
C GLY A 198 -7.84 20.77 12.45
N TYR A 199 -7.61 19.47 12.63
CA TYR A 199 -8.11 18.40 11.78
C TYR A 199 -7.63 18.29 10.31
N SER A 200 -6.77 19.18 9.79
CA SER A 200 -6.26 19.01 8.42
C SER A 200 -5.09 18.01 8.38
N ARG A 201 -5.38 16.77 7.92
CA ARG A 201 -4.38 15.71 7.71
C ARG A 201 -3.24 16.23 6.82
N ARG A 202 -1.99 16.13 7.29
CA ARG A 202 -0.79 16.56 6.55
C ARG A 202 -0.74 15.86 5.19
N SER A 203 -0.19 16.55 4.18
CA SER A 203 0.12 15.93 2.90
C SER A 203 1.19 14.85 3.05
N LEU A 204 0.76 13.59 3.13
CA LEU A 204 1.59 12.41 3.31
C LEU A 204 1.78 11.73 1.95
N TYR A 205 3.00 11.33 1.64
CA TYR A 205 3.33 10.57 0.45
C TYR A 205 4.02 9.27 0.84
N MET A 206 3.78 8.21 0.08
CA MET A 206 4.62 7.02 0.10
C MET A 206 5.62 7.11 -1.06
N CYS A 207 6.90 7.17 -0.74
CA CYS A 207 7.99 7.00 -1.70
C CYS A 207 8.18 5.49 -1.91
N VAL A 208 8.18 5.03 -3.16
CA VAL A 208 8.35 3.61 -3.50
C VAL A 208 9.49 3.45 -4.50
N ARG A 209 10.33 2.44 -4.28
CA ARG A 209 11.41 2.11 -5.21
C ARG A 209 10.82 1.39 -6.42
N GLU A 210 11.25 1.75 -7.62
CA GLU A 210 10.84 1.04 -8.84
C GLU A 210 11.39 -0.39 -8.84
N HIS A 211 10.68 -1.26 -9.55
CA HIS A 211 11.10 -2.65 -9.71
C HIS A 211 12.24 -2.75 -10.72
N GLU A 212 13.44 -3.07 -10.26
CA GLU A 212 14.52 -3.56 -11.12
C GLU A 212 14.36 -5.08 -11.29
N GLY A 213 13.50 -5.47 -12.24
CA GLY A 213 13.19 -6.87 -12.52
C GLY A 213 14.13 -7.50 -13.53
N TYR A 214 14.70 -8.66 -13.20
CA TYR A 214 15.27 -9.56 -14.19
C TYR A 214 14.13 -10.24 -14.96
N SER A 215 14.05 -9.98 -16.26
CA SER A 215 13.26 -10.82 -17.17
C SER A 215 13.93 -12.19 -17.24
N SER A 216 13.54 -13.11 -16.36
CA SER A 216 13.85 -14.53 -16.56
C SER A 216 12.95 -15.05 -17.69
N ASP A 217 13.40 -14.85 -18.93
CA ASP A 217 13.29 -15.99 -19.84
C ASP A 217 14.13 -17.07 -19.17
N ARG A 218 13.48 -18.08 -18.59
CA ARG A 218 14.11 -19.15 -17.79
C ARG A 218 15.10 -20.04 -18.59
N PHE A 219 15.55 -19.58 -19.76
CA PHE A 219 16.47 -20.24 -20.68
C PHE A 219 17.61 -19.35 -21.19
N ALA A 220 17.70 -18.09 -20.76
CA ALA A 220 18.79 -17.21 -21.20
C ALA A 220 19.67 -16.82 -20.01
N GLU A 221 20.76 -17.57 -19.83
CA GLU A 221 21.85 -17.31 -18.86
C GLU A 221 22.53 -15.93 -19.05
N HIS A 222 22.10 -15.14 -20.03
CA HIS A 222 22.69 -13.86 -20.44
C HIS A 222 21.64 -12.74 -20.66
N ALA A 223 20.43 -12.84 -20.09
CA ALA A 223 19.43 -11.79 -20.24
C ALA A 223 19.85 -10.51 -19.49
N ALA A 224 20.20 -9.46 -20.24
CA ALA A 224 20.50 -8.14 -19.68
C ALA A 224 19.30 -7.63 -18.84
N PRO A 225 19.54 -6.99 -17.68
CA PRO A 225 18.47 -6.47 -16.84
C PRO A 225 17.61 -5.48 -17.63
N ARG A 226 16.34 -5.82 -17.87
CA ARG A 226 15.38 -4.87 -18.43
C ARG A 226 14.78 -4.08 -17.28
N HIS A 227 15.08 -2.78 -17.24
CA HIS A 227 14.46 -1.87 -16.29
C HIS A 227 12.94 -1.83 -16.53
N VAL A 228 12.16 -2.41 -15.63
CA VAL A 228 10.70 -2.43 -15.73
C VAL A 228 10.14 -1.24 -14.96
N VAL A 229 9.69 -0.23 -15.70
CA VAL A 229 9.23 1.03 -15.11
C VAL A 229 7.90 0.84 -14.37
N GLY A 230 7.82 1.28 -13.11
CA GLY A 230 6.59 1.23 -12.30
C GLY A 230 6.69 0.42 -11.01
N ILE A 231 5.56 0.29 -10.33
CA ILE A 231 5.44 -0.39 -9.04
C ILE A 231 5.29 -1.89 -9.26
N ASP A 232 6.11 -2.66 -8.54
CA ASP A 232 5.93 -4.10 -8.41
C ASP A 232 4.55 -4.41 -7.82
N ASP A 233 3.82 -5.38 -8.37
CA ASP A 233 2.51 -5.76 -7.85
C ASP A 233 2.58 -6.20 -6.37
N ARG A 234 3.66 -6.85 -5.95
CA ARG A 234 3.90 -7.25 -4.54
C ARG A 234 4.07 -6.04 -3.64
N ASN A 235 4.62 -4.94 -4.18
CA ASN A 235 4.78 -3.68 -3.46
C ASN A 235 3.41 -2.99 -3.22
N LEU A 236 2.35 -3.35 -3.93
CA LEU A 236 1.00 -2.86 -3.61
C LEU A 236 0.47 -3.41 -2.28
N VAL A 237 0.93 -4.58 -1.84
CA VAL A 237 0.46 -5.22 -0.60
C VAL A 237 0.80 -4.42 0.65
N PRO A 238 2.08 -4.09 0.95
CA PRO A 238 2.39 -3.27 2.12
C PRO A 238 1.78 -1.87 2.01
N LEU A 239 1.65 -1.31 0.80
CA LEU A 239 0.94 -0.05 0.58
C LEU A 239 -0.53 -0.16 1.02
N ALA A 240 -1.23 -1.22 0.60
CA ALA A 240 -2.62 -1.46 0.95
C ALA A 240 -2.83 -1.72 2.44
N ILE A 241 -1.93 -2.47 3.07
CA ILE A 241 -1.97 -2.72 4.51
C ILE A 241 -1.81 -1.42 5.29
N VAL A 242 -0.79 -0.62 4.97
CA VAL A 242 -0.54 0.68 5.61
C VAL A 242 -1.76 1.59 5.45
N TRP A 243 -2.36 1.58 4.26
CA TRP A 243 -3.55 2.38 3.97
C TRP A 243 -4.75 1.94 4.80
N ALA A 244 -5.08 0.65 4.76
CA ALA A 244 -6.21 0.07 5.46
C ALA A 244 -6.12 0.35 6.97
N LEU A 245 -4.94 0.13 7.57
CA LEU A 245 -4.70 0.43 8.98
C LEU A 245 -4.83 1.92 9.32
N ARG A 246 -4.45 2.81 8.42
CA ARG A 246 -4.59 4.26 8.60
C ARG A 246 -6.07 4.70 8.49
N ALA A 247 -6.82 4.11 7.57
CA ALA A 247 -8.22 4.39 7.36
C ALA A 247 -9.10 3.86 8.51
N ASP A 248 -8.90 2.62 8.99
CA ASP A 248 -9.62 2.05 10.16
C ASP A 248 -9.48 2.92 11.42
N LYS A 249 -8.36 3.63 11.55
CA LYS A 249 -8.17 4.61 12.62
C LYS A 249 -8.91 5.91 12.40
N GLY A 250 -9.01 6.37 11.17
CA GLY A 250 -9.76 7.57 10.80
C GLY A 250 -11.23 7.44 11.16
N ASP A 251 -11.82 6.27 10.90
CA ASP A 251 -13.24 5.99 11.10
C ASP A 251 -13.64 5.93 12.59
N ARG A 252 -12.68 5.85 13.52
CA ARG A 252 -12.95 5.89 14.98
C ARG A 252 -13.08 7.31 15.56
N PHE A 253 -12.94 8.35 14.73
CA PHE A 253 -13.03 9.75 15.15
C PHE A 253 -14.17 10.54 14.48
N GLU A 254 -15.08 9.88 13.76
CA GLU A 254 -16.33 10.49 13.26
C GLU A 254 -17.52 9.94 14.05
N ILE A 255 -17.74 10.50 15.25
CA ILE A 255 -19.04 10.56 15.95
C ILE A 255 -19.17 11.96 16.55
#